data_AF-A0A941A0Q9-F1
#
_entry.id   AF-A0A941A0Q9-F1
#
_cell.length_a   1.000
_cell.length_b   1.000
_cell.length_c   1.000
_cell.angle_alpha   90.00
_cell.angle_beta   90.00
_cell.angle_gamma   90.00
#
_symmetry.space_group_name_H-M   'P 1'
#
loop_
_entity.id
_entity.type
_entity.pdbx_description
1 polymer ?
#
loop_
_entity_poly.entity_id
_entity_poly.type
_entity_poly.pdbx_seq_one_letter_code
_entity_poly.pdbx_strand_id
1 'polypeptide(L)'
;MANEVSAASAGRKETLQVLAFLREFDQIRQPPIRHLSRYEFTLRQRDIPQGPGVDTNLAAFGGEEAEDLGGNLADAVLLSVERQTLTKAPAPRDEWRPWIKTEGSDPTTRPAVHRYRTDRPVQEAPSPTDAWTANPARVVAFETWVDTVWTPWAQAERQRRQVQQLYERLFQLYLQLRRDSELVELIWGYGLLSWQVAVEDVWHPLLTARVELSFDRIKAILRVHPTSAVPEIASEILSGAPPEQLDEFRRFEQDFRKAPIAPWDVAHAKPVLQQALHSLDVNGHLVEGEATPPPSAMARIVPESVLLLRRRRSGYHRDIEQWEEILRKGEAPAAPVAAIVSIPSDGAEESSVSPMESQAPAAPVEGSWQSLEKELLLPLPSNEEQREIARRLARHHGVVVQGPPGTGKTHAVANLLCHLLAHGKTVLVTAQTDRALRVLRAKVPKAIRSLCVSVLARDV
;
A
#
# COMPACT_ATOMS: atom_id res chain seq x y z
N MET A 1 18.57 -41.43 -19.01
CA MET A 1 17.26 -41.64 -18.34
C MET A 1 17.34 -41.77 -16.82
N ALA A 2 17.82 -42.87 -16.21
CA ALA A 2 17.80 -43.00 -14.74
C ALA A 2 18.68 -41.96 -13.98
N ASN A 3 19.85 -41.60 -14.51
CA ASN A 3 20.72 -40.59 -13.90
C ASN A 3 20.23 -39.13 -14.08
N GLU A 4 19.53 -38.82 -15.18
CA GLU A 4 18.99 -37.46 -15.41
C GLU A 4 17.79 -37.16 -14.51
N VAL A 5 16.94 -38.16 -14.25
CA VAL A 5 15.80 -38.04 -13.33
C VAL A 5 16.28 -37.85 -11.89
N SER A 6 17.38 -38.51 -11.50
CA SER A 6 18.01 -38.37 -10.18
C SER A 6 18.62 -36.98 -9.95
N ALA A 7 19.35 -36.47 -10.95
CA ALA A 7 19.95 -35.13 -10.87
C ALA A 7 18.88 -34.01 -10.89
N ALA A 8 17.82 -34.17 -11.68
CA ALA A 8 16.68 -33.25 -11.68
C ALA A 8 15.92 -33.24 -10.34
N SER A 9 15.84 -34.39 -9.68
CA SER A 9 15.27 -34.55 -8.33
C SER A 9 16.12 -33.87 -7.25
N ALA A 10 17.45 -34.00 -7.32
CA ALA A 10 18.38 -33.36 -6.38
C ALA A 10 18.31 -31.82 -6.50
N GLY A 11 18.51 -31.29 -7.72
CA GLY A 11 18.44 -29.86 -8.00
C GLY A 11 17.12 -29.21 -7.59
N ARG A 12 16.01 -29.94 -7.72
CA ARG A 12 14.68 -29.51 -7.25
C ARG A 12 14.60 -29.38 -5.73
N LYS A 13 15.16 -30.35 -4.99
CA LYS A 13 15.18 -30.31 -3.52
C LYS A 13 16.05 -29.17 -3.00
N GLU A 14 17.24 -28.98 -3.56
CA GLU A 14 18.10 -27.85 -3.20
C GLU A 14 17.43 -26.50 -3.54
N THR A 15 16.74 -26.41 -4.69
CA THR A 15 16.02 -25.18 -5.09
C THR A 15 14.92 -24.84 -4.10
N LEU A 16 14.15 -25.84 -3.66
CA LEU A 16 13.12 -25.65 -2.64
C LEU A 16 13.73 -25.20 -1.30
N GLN A 17 14.90 -25.70 -0.91
CA GLN A 17 15.58 -25.27 0.31
C GLN A 17 16.05 -23.82 0.24
N VAL A 18 16.63 -23.40 -0.90
CA VAL A 18 17.06 -22.01 -1.11
C VAL A 18 15.86 -21.06 -1.10
N LEU A 19 14.76 -21.43 -1.77
CA LEU A 19 13.53 -20.64 -1.78
C LEU A 19 12.95 -20.51 -0.37
N ALA A 20 12.88 -21.60 0.39
CA ALA A 20 12.42 -21.58 1.77
C ALA A 20 13.30 -20.68 2.65
N PHE A 21 14.64 -20.76 2.51
CA PHE A 21 15.57 -19.89 3.20
C PHE A 21 15.36 -18.41 2.84
N LEU A 22 15.23 -18.08 1.55
CA LEU A 22 14.99 -16.69 1.10
C LEU A 22 13.67 -16.15 1.65
N ARG A 23 12.64 -16.99 1.74
CA ARG A 23 11.35 -16.65 2.34
C ARG A 23 11.49 -16.30 3.82
N GLU A 24 12.15 -17.16 4.59
CA GLU A 24 12.37 -16.93 6.03
C GLU A 24 13.27 -15.72 6.27
N PHE A 25 14.32 -15.55 5.47
CA PHE A 25 15.24 -14.43 5.55
C PHE A 25 14.53 -13.08 5.30
N ASP A 26 13.60 -13.02 4.33
CA ASP A 26 12.80 -11.82 4.07
C ASP A 26 11.88 -11.47 5.25
N GLN A 27 11.21 -12.48 5.82
CA GLN A 27 10.35 -12.29 7.01
C GLN A 27 11.12 -11.76 8.21
N ILE A 28 12.37 -12.20 8.41
CA ILE A 28 13.24 -11.69 9.48
C ILE A 28 13.65 -10.24 9.22
N ARG A 29 13.99 -9.89 7.97
CA ARG A 29 14.40 -8.52 7.61
C ARG A 29 13.25 -7.53 7.64
N GLN A 30 12.03 -7.99 7.39
CA GLN A 30 10.82 -7.16 7.32
C GLN A 30 9.72 -7.76 8.20
N PRO A 31 9.83 -7.68 9.54
CA PRO A 31 8.82 -8.24 10.42
C PRO A 31 7.46 -7.60 10.13
N PRO A 32 6.38 -8.38 10.09
CA PRO A 32 5.05 -7.88 9.78
C PRO A 32 4.58 -6.90 10.86
N ILE A 33 3.98 -5.79 10.43
CA ILE A 33 3.33 -4.86 11.35
C ILE A 33 1.97 -5.46 11.74
N ARG A 34 1.86 -5.94 12.97
CA ARG A 34 0.63 -6.60 13.47
C ARG A 34 -0.35 -5.68 14.18
N HIS A 35 0.03 -4.43 14.45
CA HIS A 35 -0.80 -3.52 15.26
C HIS A 35 -0.96 -2.17 14.56
N LEU A 36 -2.20 -1.69 14.42
CA LEU A 36 -2.53 -0.44 13.71
C LEU A 36 -1.71 0.76 14.18
N SER A 37 -1.47 0.89 15.49
CA SER A 37 -0.72 2.04 16.05
C SER A 37 0.75 2.12 15.62
N ARG A 38 1.30 1.06 15.02
CA ARG A 38 2.69 1.05 14.51
C ARG A 38 2.79 1.64 13.09
N TYR A 39 1.66 1.87 12.40
CA TYR A 39 1.66 2.56 11.13
C TYR A 39 1.81 4.07 11.31
N GLU A 40 2.55 4.70 10.39
CA GLU A 40 2.77 6.15 10.40
C GLU A 40 1.47 6.93 10.14
N PHE A 41 0.58 6.36 9.33
CA PHE A 41 -0.74 6.92 9.06
C PHE A 41 -1.80 5.82 9.12
N THR A 42 -2.86 6.10 9.86
CA THR A 42 -4.09 5.30 9.91
C THR A 42 -5.31 6.22 9.89
N LEU A 43 -6.34 5.85 9.12
CA LEU A 43 -7.66 6.47 9.15
C LEU A 43 -8.72 5.37 9.14
N ARG A 44 -9.36 5.14 10.28
CA ARG A 44 -10.46 4.18 10.38
C ARG A 44 -11.75 4.82 9.89
N GLN A 45 -12.63 4.02 9.31
CA GLN A 45 -13.93 4.47 8.80
C GLN A 45 -14.74 5.22 9.87
N ARG A 46 -14.73 4.74 11.12
CA ARG A 46 -15.43 5.40 12.24
C ARG A 46 -14.85 6.76 12.62
N ASP A 47 -13.59 7.03 12.29
CA ASP A 47 -12.91 8.28 12.61
C ASP A 47 -13.11 9.34 11.49
N ILE A 48 -13.79 8.98 10.39
CA ILE A 48 -14.12 9.91 9.29
C ILE A 48 -15.30 10.79 9.75
N PRO A 49 -15.12 12.12 9.84
CA PRO A 49 -16.19 13.02 10.25
C PRO A 49 -17.30 13.06 9.21
N GLN A 50 -18.54 13.04 9.70
CA GLN A 50 -19.72 13.28 8.88
C GLN A 50 -19.92 14.78 8.71
N GLY A 51 -20.11 15.25 7.47
CA GLY A 51 -20.30 16.65 7.18
C GLY A 51 -20.24 16.99 5.69
N PRO A 52 -20.57 18.24 5.32
CA PRO A 52 -20.52 18.68 3.93
C PRO A 52 -19.10 18.56 3.36
N GLY A 53 -18.99 18.04 2.14
CA GLY A 53 -17.71 17.84 1.47
C GLY A 53 -16.92 16.61 1.94
N VAL A 54 -17.58 15.65 2.61
CA VAL A 54 -17.04 14.30 2.80
C VAL A 54 -18.03 13.30 2.20
N ASP A 55 -17.57 12.53 1.23
CA ASP A 55 -18.37 11.45 0.63
C ASP A 55 -17.63 10.13 0.73
N THR A 56 -18.31 9.11 1.27
CA THR A 56 -17.81 7.72 1.33
C THR A 56 -18.75 6.82 0.51
N ASN A 57 -18.32 6.39 -0.68
CA ASN A 57 -19.19 5.62 -1.58
C ASN A 57 -19.06 4.10 -1.39
N LEU A 58 -18.79 3.62 -0.18
CA LEU A 58 -18.59 2.18 0.07
C LEU A 58 -19.85 1.35 -0.25
N ALA A 59 -21.04 1.92 -0.09
CA ALA A 59 -22.30 1.25 -0.40
C ALA A 59 -22.51 1.03 -1.91
N ALA A 60 -21.93 1.87 -2.76
CA ALA A 60 -22.08 1.79 -4.22
C ALA A 60 -21.33 0.60 -4.84
N PHE A 61 -20.49 -0.10 -4.08
CA PHE A 61 -19.71 -1.25 -4.55
C PHE A 61 -20.27 -2.61 -4.09
N GLY A 62 -21.37 -2.64 -3.33
CA GLY A 62 -21.88 -3.87 -2.70
C GLY A 62 -23.39 -4.12 -2.87
N GLY A 63 -24.08 -3.44 -3.78
CA GLY A 63 -25.52 -3.57 -4.03
C GLY A 63 -25.88 -3.68 -5.51
N GLU A 64 -27.17 -3.81 -5.83
CA GLU A 64 -27.69 -3.84 -7.22
C GLU A 64 -27.25 -2.60 -8.05
N GLU A 65 -26.99 -1.47 -7.39
CA GLU A 65 -26.46 -0.23 -8.00
C GLU A 65 -25.01 -0.37 -8.56
N ALA A 66 -24.27 -1.43 -8.21
CA ALA A 66 -22.95 -1.71 -8.77
C ALA A 66 -23.02 -2.16 -10.24
N GLU A 67 -24.17 -2.70 -10.68
CA GLU A 67 -24.40 -3.08 -12.08
C GLU A 67 -24.62 -1.84 -12.98
N ASP A 68 -25.10 -0.72 -12.42
CA ASP A 68 -25.34 0.55 -13.13
C ASP A 68 -24.09 1.44 -13.23
N LEU A 69 -23.08 1.23 -12.39
CA LEU A 69 -21.75 1.84 -12.51
C LEU A 69 -20.97 1.13 -13.61
N GLY A 70 -21.24 1.50 -14.86
CA GLY A 70 -20.56 0.99 -16.05
C GLY A 70 -19.02 0.96 -15.93
N GLY A 71 -18.49 -0.16 -15.43
CA GLY A 71 -17.28 -0.83 -15.88
C GLY A 71 -15.92 -0.12 -15.79
N ASN A 72 -15.77 1.04 -15.14
CA ASN A 72 -14.46 1.68 -15.03
C ASN A 72 -14.02 1.94 -13.59
N LEU A 73 -13.05 1.15 -13.12
CA LEU A 73 -12.36 1.34 -11.83
C LEU A 73 -11.76 2.75 -11.69
N ALA A 74 -11.48 3.44 -12.81
CA ALA A 74 -10.92 4.78 -12.81
C ALA A 74 -11.89 5.86 -12.29
N ASP A 75 -13.20 5.66 -12.45
CA ASP A 75 -14.23 6.61 -12.00
C ASP A 75 -14.73 6.28 -10.58
N ALA A 76 -14.30 5.14 -10.03
CA ALA A 76 -14.62 4.72 -8.67
C ALA A 76 -13.91 5.62 -7.63
N VAL A 77 -14.67 6.19 -6.70
CA VAL A 77 -14.16 7.03 -5.61
C VAL A 77 -14.61 6.42 -4.28
N LEU A 78 -13.67 5.96 -3.45
CA LEU A 78 -13.96 5.36 -2.15
C LEU A 78 -14.22 6.42 -1.08
N LEU A 79 -13.39 7.47 -1.08
CA LEU A 79 -13.46 8.59 -0.15
C LEU A 79 -13.13 9.89 -0.91
N SER A 80 -13.99 10.88 -0.79
CA SER A 80 -13.77 12.25 -1.27
C SER A 80 -13.79 13.20 -0.09
N VAL A 81 -12.80 14.10 -0.01
CA VAL A 81 -12.74 15.13 1.04
C VAL A 81 -12.43 16.48 0.39
N GLU A 82 -13.34 17.42 0.56
CA GLU A 82 -13.24 18.79 0.06
C GLU A 82 -12.71 19.74 1.12
N ARG A 83 -11.92 20.72 0.68
CA ARG A 83 -11.45 21.79 1.55
C ARG A 83 -12.63 22.61 2.08
N GLN A 84 -12.66 22.83 3.39
CA GLN A 84 -13.74 23.56 4.03
C GLN A 84 -13.43 25.05 4.12
N THR A 85 -14.50 25.86 4.05
CA THR A 85 -14.42 27.29 4.38
C THR A 85 -14.94 27.51 5.79
N LEU A 86 -14.04 27.88 6.70
CA LEU A 86 -14.38 28.18 8.09
C LEU A 86 -15.10 29.53 8.18
N THR A 87 -16.08 29.62 9.09
CA THR A 87 -16.86 30.84 9.29
C THR A 87 -16.43 31.59 10.54
N LYS A 88 -16.63 32.91 10.54
CA LYS A 88 -16.41 33.72 11.74
C LYS A 88 -17.55 33.51 12.72
N ALA A 89 -17.23 33.54 14.01
CA ALA A 89 -18.23 33.44 15.07
C ALA A 89 -19.23 34.60 14.99
N PRO A 90 -20.52 34.33 15.28
CA PRO A 90 -21.51 35.39 15.35
C PRO A 90 -21.11 36.36 16.45
N ALA A 91 -21.11 37.66 16.13
CA ALA A 91 -20.78 38.68 17.11
C ALA A 91 -21.92 38.79 18.14
N PRO A 92 -21.60 38.81 19.44
CA PRO A 92 -22.58 39.14 20.48
C PRO A 92 -23.01 40.60 20.35
N ARG A 93 -24.18 40.95 20.92
CA ARG A 93 -24.65 42.35 20.92
C ARG A 93 -23.63 43.25 21.62
N ASP A 94 -23.43 44.46 21.10
CA ASP A 94 -22.46 45.40 21.66
C ASP A 94 -22.75 45.74 23.12
N GLU A 95 -24.03 45.76 23.49
CA GLU A 95 -24.47 45.91 24.88
C GLU A 95 -23.83 44.85 25.78
N TRP A 96 -23.62 43.61 25.33
CA TRP A 96 -23.08 42.55 26.19
C TRP A 96 -21.57 42.60 26.33
N ARG A 97 -20.84 43.31 25.46
CA ARG A 97 -19.36 43.33 25.43
C ARG A 97 -18.69 43.50 26.80
N PRO A 98 -19.12 44.43 27.68
CA PRO A 98 -18.51 44.61 29.00
C PRO A 98 -18.74 43.44 29.97
N TRP A 99 -19.67 42.56 29.66
CA TRP A 99 -20.01 41.39 30.48
C TRP A 99 -19.46 40.09 29.91
N ILE A 100 -18.90 40.05 28.71
CA ILE A 100 -18.47 38.81 28.08
C ILE A 100 -17.11 38.38 28.64
N LYS A 101 -17.06 37.16 29.14
CA LYS A 101 -15.84 36.48 29.60
C LYS A 101 -15.20 35.68 28.48
N THR A 102 -16.02 34.99 27.68
CA THR A 102 -15.60 34.27 26.48
C THR A 102 -16.53 34.66 25.34
N GLU A 103 -15.98 35.22 24.27
CA GLU A 103 -16.76 35.71 23.12
C GLU A 103 -17.46 34.60 22.33
N GLY A 104 -17.13 33.34 22.61
CA GLY A 104 -17.64 32.19 21.86
C GLY A 104 -17.01 32.05 20.48
N SER A 105 -15.83 32.63 20.26
CA SER A 105 -15.06 32.51 19.02
C SER A 105 -14.62 31.08 18.73
N ASP A 106 -14.39 30.31 19.79
CA ASP A 106 -14.16 28.87 19.72
C ASP A 106 -15.51 28.14 19.78
N PRO A 107 -15.90 27.39 18.74
CA PRO A 107 -17.17 26.70 18.72
C PRO A 107 -17.25 25.60 19.78
N THR A 108 -16.15 25.13 20.37
CA THR A 108 -16.17 24.12 21.45
C THR A 108 -16.44 24.70 22.84
N THR A 109 -16.28 26.01 23.00
CA THR A 109 -16.39 26.70 24.28
C THR A 109 -17.61 27.62 24.30
N ARG A 110 -18.60 27.30 25.13
CA ARG A 110 -19.83 28.12 25.28
C ARG A 110 -19.47 29.56 25.68
N PRO A 111 -20.11 30.59 25.09
CA PRO A 111 -19.98 31.96 25.54
C PRO A 111 -20.37 32.06 27.01
N ALA A 112 -19.51 32.68 27.80
CA ALA A 112 -19.71 32.89 29.23
C ALA A 112 -19.65 34.37 29.55
N VAL A 113 -20.35 34.75 30.62
CA VAL A 113 -20.42 36.14 31.09
C VAL A 113 -19.83 36.27 32.48
N HIS A 114 -19.25 37.43 32.76
CA HIS A 114 -18.86 37.86 34.09
C HIS A 114 -20.11 38.21 34.92
N ARG A 115 -20.02 37.97 36.23
CA ARG A 115 -21.07 38.38 37.17
C ARG A 115 -21.25 39.91 37.22
N TYR A 116 -20.19 40.67 36.97
CA TYR A 116 -20.16 42.13 36.96
C TYR A 116 -19.45 42.64 35.70
N ARG A 117 -19.75 43.86 35.25
CA ARG A 117 -19.09 44.47 34.08
C ARG A 117 -17.60 44.67 34.30
N THR A 118 -16.80 44.52 33.24
CA THR A 118 -15.35 44.76 33.25
C THR A 118 -14.97 46.23 33.15
N ASP A 119 -15.85 47.10 32.64
CA ASP A 119 -15.65 48.54 32.49
C ASP A 119 -16.02 49.36 33.74
N ARG A 120 -16.17 48.69 34.88
CA ARG A 120 -16.57 49.30 36.14
C ARG A 120 -15.42 50.10 36.80
N PRO A 121 -15.70 51.27 37.44
CA PRO A 121 -14.69 51.96 38.24
C PRO A 121 -14.19 51.10 39.41
N VAL A 122 -12.87 51.00 39.57
CA VAL A 122 -12.20 50.15 40.59
C VAL A 122 -12.58 50.55 42.03
N GLN A 123 -13.05 51.77 42.25
CA GLN A 123 -13.29 52.36 43.58
C GLN A 123 -14.67 52.03 44.17
N GLU A 124 -15.59 51.45 43.40
CA GLU A 124 -16.94 51.12 43.91
C GLU A 124 -17.06 49.65 44.31
N ALA A 125 -17.65 49.35 45.47
CA ALA A 125 -17.91 47.98 45.91
C ALA A 125 -19.11 47.38 45.15
N PRO A 126 -19.07 46.13 44.65
CA PRO A 126 -20.10 45.59 43.75
C PRO A 126 -21.47 45.53 44.42
N SER A 127 -22.43 46.25 43.86
CA SER A 127 -23.83 46.19 44.30
C SER A 127 -24.55 45.01 43.64
N PRO A 128 -25.49 44.34 44.34
CA PRO A 128 -26.36 43.31 43.75
C PRO A 128 -27.17 43.80 42.53
N THR A 129 -27.48 45.09 42.46
CA THR A 129 -28.21 45.72 41.34
C THR A 129 -27.39 45.83 40.06
N ASP A 130 -26.07 45.73 40.15
CA ASP A 130 -25.14 45.87 39.01
C ASP A 130 -24.73 44.51 38.43
N ALA A 131 -25.23 43.42 39.04
CA ALA A 131 -24.93 42.07 38.61
C ALA A 131 -25.57 41.75 37.25
N TRP A 132 -24.98 40.82 36.51
CA TRP A 132 -25.53 40.29 35.25
C TRP A 132 -27.00 39.85 35.42
N THR A 133 -27.30 39.18 36.53
CA THR A 133 -28.62 38.64 36.87
C THR A 133 -29.63 39.71 37.31
N ALA A 134 -29.21 40.95 37.57
CA ALA A 134 -30.11 42.01 38.02
C ALA A 134 -31.07 42.50 36.92
N ASN A 135 -30.78 42.19 35.65
CA ASN A 135 -31.68 42.44 34.52
C ASN A 135 -32.11 41.11 33.88
N PRO A 136 -33.30 40.58 34.24
CA PRO A 136 -33.79 39.31 33.70
C PRO A 136 -33.94 39.31 32.17
N ALA A 137 -34.36 40.44 31.57
CA ALA A 137 -34.53 40.54 30.13
C ALA A 137 -33.20 40.39 29.39
N ARG A 138 -32.10 40.92 29.94
CA ARG A 138 -30.75 40.74 29.38
C ARG A 138 -30.28 39.29 29.46
N VAL A 139 -30.50 38.62 30.60
CA VAL A 139 -30.17 37.20 30.77
C VAL A 139 -30.92 36.36 29.73
N VAL A 140 -32.23 36.55 29.62
CA VAL A 140 -33.07 35.85 28.64
C VAL A 140 -32.61 36.12 27.21
N ALA A 141 -32.31 37.38 26.85
CA ALA A 141 -31.84 37.73 25.51
C ALA A 141 -30.49 37.08 25.16
N PHE A 142 -29.56 36.99 26.12
CA PHE A 142 -28.29 36.32 25.93
C PHE A 142 -28.46 34.81 25.75
N GLU A 143 -29.20 34.14 26.64
CA GLU A 143 -29.48 32.70 26.54
C GLU A 143 -30.19 32.39 25.22
N THR A 144 -31.17 33.21 24.82
CA THR A 144 -31.85 33.07 23.53
C THR A 144 -30.87 33.17 22.36
N TRP A 145 -29.94 34.12 22.38
CA TRP A 145 -28.92 34.23 21.34
C TRP A 145 -27.94 33.05 21.35
N VAL A 146 -27.54 32.56 22.53
CA VAL A 146 -26.69 31.38 22.65
C VAL A 146 -27.40 30.18 22.02
N ASP A 147 -28.69 29.99 22.28
CA ASP A 147 -29.43 28.82 21.81
C ASP A 147 -29.84 28.90 20.33
N THR A 148 -30.22 30.09 19.85
CA THR A 148 -30.76 30.26 18.48
C THR A 148 -29.72 30.67 17.44
N VAL A 149 -28.61 31.29 17.84
CA VAL A 149 -27.58 31.80 16.91
C VAL A 149 -26.25 31.09 17.13
N TRP A 150 -25.71 31.12 18.34
CA TRP A 150 -24.38 30.59 18.61
C TRP A 150 -24.34 29.06 18.54
N THR A 151 -25.30 28.36 19.14
CA THR A 151 -25.31 26.89 19.21
C THR A 151 -25.41 26.23 17.83
N PRO A 152 -26.32 26.65 16.92
CA PRO A 152 -26.38 26.11 15.57
C PRO A 152 -25.10 26.41 14.77
N TRP A 153 -24.57 27.63 14.90
CA TRP A 153 -23.29 27.98 14.28
C TRP A 153 -22.15 27.10 14.80
N ALA A 154 -22.05 26.93 16.12
CA ALA A 154 -20.99 26.17 16.78
C ALA A 154 -21.03 24.70 16.36
N GLN A 155 -22.22 24.10 16.25
CA GLN A 155 -22.37 22.72 15.77
C GLN A 155 -21.88 22.56 14.32
N ALA A 156 -22.34 23.44 13.41
CA ALA A 156 -21.92 23.39 12.00
C ALA A 156 -20.42 23.68 11.82
N GLU A 157 -19.88 24.65 12.57
CA GLU A 157 -18.48 25.03 12.54
C GLU A 157 -17.57 23.92 13.12
N ARG A 158 -18.00 23.20 14.16
CA ARG A 158 -17.28 22.01 14.68
C ARG A 158 -17.13 20.95 13.60
N GLN A 159 -18.22 20.62 12.89
CA GLN A 159 -18.18 19.65 11.79
C GLN A 159 -17.23 20.11 10.69
N ARG A 160 -17.33 21.36 10.22
CA ARG A 160 -16.41 21.92 9.22
C ARG A 160 -14.94 21.85 9.65
N ARG A 161 -14.64 22.13 10.93
CA ARG A 161 -13.27 22.04 11.47
C ARG A 161 -12.76 20.60 11.49
N GLN A 162 -13.59 19.63 11.84
CA GLN A 162 -13.21 18.22 11.79
C GLN A 162 -12.92 17.76 10.36
N VAL A 163 -13.78 18.13 9.39
CA VAL A 163 -13.54 17.84 7.96
C VAL A 163 -12.28 18.54 7.45
N GLN A 164 -12.05 19.80 7.84
CA GLN A 164 -10.84 20.54 7.48
C GLN A 164 -9.57 19.87 8.03
N GLN A 165 -9.61 19.36 9.26
CA GLN A 165 -8.49 18.60 9.85
C GLN A 165 -8.24 17.29 9.08
N LEU A 166 -9.29 16.58 8.67
CA LEU A 166 -9.14 15.39 7.82
C LEU A 166 -8.51 15.76 6.47
N TYR A 167 -8.99 16.83 5.83
CA TYR A 167 -8.43 17.33 4.58
C TYR A 167 -6.93 17.63 4.70
N GLU A 168 -6.52 18.34 5.76
CA GLU A 168 -5.12 18.66 6.02
C GLU A 168 -4.27 17.39 6.22
N ARG A 169 -4.78 16.42 6.98
CA ARG A 169 -4.12 15.11 7.19
C ARG A 169 -3.92 14.37 5.86
N LEU A 170 -4.95 14.29 5.02
CA LEU A 170 -4.88 13.65 3.70
C LEU A 170 -3.97 14.42 2.74
N PHE A 171 -3.93 15.76 2.83
CA PHE A 171 -3.03 16.56 1.99
C PHE A 171 -1.56 16.30 2.34
N GLN A 172 -1.22 16.20 3.64
CA GLN A 172 0.13 15.81 4.06
C GLN A 172 0.50 14.40 3.58
N LEU A 173 -0.44 13.46 3.68
CA LEU A 173 -0.28 12.10 3.16
C LEU A 173 -0.02 12.10 1.64
N TYR A 174 -0.76 12.91 0.88
CA TYR A 174 -0.55 13.08 -0.56
C TYR A 174 0.87 13.60 -0.88
N LEU A 175 1.36 14.59 -0.13
CA LEU A 175 2.72 15.10 -0.31
C LEU A 175 3.78 14.03 0.01
N GLN A 176 3.58 13.25 1.07
CA GLN A 176 4.46 12.15 1.45
C GLN A 176 4.51 11.05 0.39
N LEU A 177 3.35 10.59 -0.10
CA LEU A 177 3.26 9.59 -1.17
C LEU A 177 3.98 10.02 -2.44
N ARG A 178 3.98 11.32 -2.76
CA ARG A 178 4.72 11.85 -3.91
C ARG A 178 6.24 11.91 -3.72
N ARG A 179 6.69 12.14 -2.49
CA ARG A 179 8.11 12.20 -2.14
C ARG A 179 8.74 10.81 -2.08
N ASP A 180 8.03 9.87 -1.47
CA ASP A 180 8.54 8.55 -1.09
C ASP A 180 7.85 7.41 -1.88
N SER A 181 7.44 7.67 -3.14
CA SER A 181 6.59 6.75 -3.94
C SER A 181 7.19 5.36 -4.22
N GLU A 182 8.52 5.23 -4.15
CA GLU A 182 9.21 3.94 -4.27
C GLU A 182 9.26 3.17 -2.94
N LEU A 183 9.07 3.85 -1.80
CA LEU A 183 9.25 3.31 -0.46
C LEU A 183 7.93 3.01 0.27
N VAL A 184 6.89 3.79 0.00
CA VAL A 184 5.59 3.67 0.68
C VAL A 184 4.45 3.50 -0.32
N GLU A 185 3.39 2.86 0.14
CA GLU A 185 2.14 2.70 -0.59
C GLU A 185 0.93 2.86 0.34
N LEU A 186 -0.20 3.24 -0.26
CA LEU A 186 -1.45 3.44 0.44
C LEU A 186 -2.35 2.20 0.26
N ILE A 187 -2.86 1.69 1.38
CA ILE A 187 -3.63 0.45 1.43
C ILE A 187 -5.00 0.71 2.04
N TRP A 188 -6.02 0.20 1.38
CA TRP A 188 -7.36 0.05 1.95
C TRP A 188 -7.48 -1.34 2.54
N GLY A 189 -7.70 -1.39 3.85
CA GLY A 189 -7.93 -2.62 4.60
C GLY A 189 -9.39 -2.75 5.03
N TYR A 190 -9.88 -3.97 5.14
CA TYR A 190 -11.21 -4.29 5.64
C TYR A 190 -11.16 -5.54 6.53
N GLY A 191 -11.98 -5.54 7.60
CA GLY A 191 -12.03 -6.64 8.56
C GLY A 191 -10.87 -6.60 9.54
N LEU A 192 -10.99 -5.76 10.57
CA LEU A 192 -9.98 -5.58 11.60
C LEU A 192 -9.94 -6.79 12.53
N LEU A 193 -8.94 -7.65 12.35
CA LEU A 193 -8.67 -8.80 13.21
C LEU A 193 -8.11 -8.32 14.55
N SER A 194 -8.75 -8.73 15.62
CA SER A 194 -8.34 -8.54 17.01
C SER A 194 -8.14 -9.92 17.64
N TRP A 195 -6.89 -10.31 17.79
CA TRP A 195 -6.52 -11.67 18.21
C TRP A 195 -5.17 -11.69 18.91
N GLN A 196 -5.02 -12.50 19.95
CA GLN A 196 -3.76 -12.70 20.66
C GLN A 196 -3.12 -14.00 20.18
N VAL A 197 -2.00 -13.89 19.46
CA VAL A 197 -1.28 -15.03 18.89
C VAL A 197 -0.02 -15.26 19.69
N ALA A 198 -0.01 -16.32 20.51
CA ALA A 198 1.07 -16.62 21.45
C ALA A 198 1.39 -15.43 22.38
N VAL A 199 2.50 -14.73 22.15
CA VAL A 199 2.98 -13.61 23.00
C VAL A 199 2.67 -12.24 22.37
N GLU A 200 2.16 -12.19 21.14
CA GLU A 200 1.96 -10.94 20.40
C GLU A 200 0.50 -10.71 20.02
N ASP A 201 0.08 -9.46 20.18
CA ASP A 201 -1.25 -9.02 19.81
C ASP A 201 -1.31 -8.68 18.31
N VAL A 202 -2.36 -9.17 17.67
CA VAL A 202 -2.77 -8.85 16.32
C VAL A 202 -3.96 -7.90 16.39
N TRP A 203 -3.74 -6.71 15.85
CA TRP A 203 -4.75 -5.68 15.63
C TRP A 203 -4.54 -5.05 14.25
N HIS A 204 -5.04 -5.71 13.22
CA HIS A 204 -4.72 -5.39 11.82
C HIS A 204 -5.84 -5.84 10.85
N PRO A 205 -6.12 -5.10 9.74
CA PRO A 205 -7.08 -5.56 8.73
C PRO A 205 -6.62 -6.84 8.04
N LEU A 206 -7.53 -7.78 7.83
CA LEU A 206 -7.22 -9.06 7.21
C LEU A 206 -7.26 -8.98 5.68
N LEU A 207 -8.28 -8.32 5.11
CA LEU A 207 -8.42 -8.14 3.67
C LEU A 207 -7.84 -6.77 3.28
N THR A 208 -6.96 -6.72 2.28
CA THR A 208 -6.26 -5.50 1.92
C THR A 208 -6.15 -5.34 0.40
N ALA A 209 -6.15 -4.09 -0.10
CA ALA A 209 -5.85 -3.80 -1.49
C ALA A 209 -5.21 -2.42 -1.62
N ARG A 210 -4.38 -2.23 -2.64
CA ARG A 210 -3.73 -0.94 -2.89
C ARG A 210 -4.74 0.07 -3.46
N VAL A 211 -4.68 1.28 -2.94
CA VAL A 211 -5.46 2.43 -3.40
C VAL A 211 -4.55 3.59 -3.76
N GLU A 212 -5.06 4.53 -4.54
CA GLU A 212 -4.35 5.75 -4.92
C GLU A 212 -5.03 6.98 -4.32
N LEU A 213 -4.22 7.97 -3.91
CA LEU A 213 -4.69 9.26 -3.43
C LEU A 213 -4.41 10.34 -4.48
N SER A 214 -5.47 10.85 -5.09
CA SER A 214 -5.40 11.92 -6.08
C SER A 214 -5.79 13.28 -5.47
N PHE A 215 -5.29 14.37 -6.06
CA PHE A 215 -5.60 15.74 -5.63
C PHE A 215 -6.00 16.60 -6.82
N ASP A 216 -7.26 17.04 -6.83
CA ASP A 216 -7.78 18.05 -7.76
C ASP A 216 -7.43 19.44 -7.23
N ARG A 217 -6.48 20.11 -7.89
CA ARG A 217 -5.98 21.43 -7.50
C ARG A 217 -6.97 22.56 -7.77
N ILE A 218 -7.87 22.38 -8.74
CA ILE A 218 -8.83 23.42 -9.14
C ILE A 218 -9.98 23.43 -8.14
N LYS A 219 -10.52 22.24 -7.83
CA LYS A 219 -11.62 22.10 -6.89
C LYS A 219 -11.17 22.00 -5.43
N ALA A 220 -9.87 21.82 -5.20
CA ALA A 220 -9.27 21.56 -3.89
C ALA A 220 -9.89 20.32 -3.20
N ILE A 221 -9.99 19.21 -3.95
CA ILE A 221 -10.59 17.95 -3.49
C ILE A 221 -9.54 16.84 -3.48
N LEU A 222 -9.47 16.08 -2.40
CA LEU A 222 -8.67 14.87 -2.28
C LEU A 222 -9.57 13.64 -2.47
N ARG A 223 -9.13 12.67 -3.27
CA ARG A 223 -9.91 11.46 -3.56
C ARG A 223 -9.06 10.20 -3.41
N VAL A 224 -9.63 9.19 -2.75
CA VAL A 224 -9.06 7.86 -2.68
C VAL A 224 -9.75 6.97 -3.71
N HIS A 225 -8.96 6.35 -4.58
CA HIS A 225 -9.43 5.53 -5.69
C HIS A 225 -8.94 4.09 -5.57
N PRO A 226 -9.73 3.10 -6.00
CA PRO A 226 -9.25 1.75 -6.26
C PRO A 226 -8.09 1.75 -7.26
N THR A 227 -7.23 0.74 -7.19
CA THR A 227 -6.26 0.46 -8.25
C THR A 227 -6.52 -0.92 -8.84
N SER A 228 -5.87 -1.24 -9.96
CA SER A 228 -5.86 -2.59 -10.54
C SER A 228 -5.04 -3.61 -9.74
N ALA A 229 -4.51 -3.24 -8.57
CA ALA A 229 -3.81 -4.16 -7.71
C ALA A 229 -4.76 -5.25 -7.19
N VAL A 230 -4.29 -6.50 -7.24
CA VAL A 230 -5.07 -7.64 -6.77
C VAL A 230 -5.28 -7.56 -5.25
N PRO A 231 -6.51 -7.70 -4.74
CA PRO A 231 -6.77 -7.82 -3.31
C PRO A 231 -6.02 -9.00 -2.67
N GLU A 232 -5.62 -8.84 -1.41
CA GLU A 232 -4.75 -9.76 -0.68
C GLU A 232 -5.27 -10.01 0.73
N ILE A 233 -5.01 -11.21 1.23
CA ILE A 233 -5.15 -11.54 2.65
C ILE A 233 -3.80 -11.28 3.32
N ALA A 234 -3.81 -10.52 4.41
CA ALA A 234 -2.62 -10.18 5.20
C ALA A 234 -2.18 -11.36 6.08
N SER A 235 -1.88 -12.51 5.49
CA SER A 235 -1.55 -13.76 6.19
C SER A 235 -0.28 -13.66 7.05
N GLU A 236 0.61 -12.72 6.75
CA GLU A 236 1.85 -12.51 7.50
C GLU A 236 1.63 -12.11 8.97
N ILE A 237 0.48 -11.48 9.28
CA ILE A 237 0.17 -11.03 10.65
C ILE A 237 -0.12 -12.21 11.57
N LEU A 238 -0.34 -13.40 11.00
CA LEU A 238 -0.67 -14.65 11.68
C LEU A 238 0.58 -15.48 12.01
N SER A 239 1.77 -14.97 11.71
CA SER A 239 3.02 -15.68 12.03
C SER A 239 3.10 -15.98 13.53
N GLY A 240 3.31 -17.25 13.89
CA GLY A 240 3.30 -17.70 15.29
C GLY A 240 1.99 -18.36 15.75
N ALA A 241 0.94 -18.40 14.91
CA ALA A 241 -0.25 -19.20 15.19
C ALA A 241 0.05 -20.71 15.13
N PRO A 242 -0.76 -21.55 15.80
CA PRO A 242 -0.66 -23.01 15.73
C PRO A 242 -0.57 -23.53 14.28
N PRO A 243 0.35 -24.46 13.97
CA PRO A 243 0.55 -24.97 12.61
C PRO A 243 -0.72 -25.51 11.95
N GLU A 244 -1.56 -26.23 12.70
CA GLU A 244 -2.81 -26.81 12.20
C GLU A 244 -3.81 -25.73 11.73
N GLN A 245 -3.90 -24.61 12.46
CA GLN A 245 -4.74 -23.46 12.08
C GLN A 245 -4.17 -22.75 10.85
N LEU A 246 -2.83 -22.60 10.78
CA LEU A 246 -2.17 -22.00 9.63
C LEU A 246 -2.34 -22.82 8.35
N ASP A 247 -2.36 -24.15 8.44
CA ASP A 247 -2.55 -25.00 7.27
C ASP A 247 -3.96 -24.90 6.70
N GLU A 248 -4.99 -24.86 7.55
CA GLU A 248 -6.37 -24.63 7.10
C GLU A 248 -6.56 -23.22 6.55
N PHE A 249 -5.97 -22.20 7.19
CA PHE A 249 -5.98 -20.83 6.70
C PHE A 249 -5.31 -20.68 5.33
N ARG A 250 -4.19 -21.37 5.09
CA ARG A 250 -3.51 -21.37 3.78
C ARG A 250 -4.39 -21.94 2.68
N ARG A 251 -5.20 -22.97 2.95
CA ARG A 251 -6.16 -23.50 1.97
C ARG A 251 -7.21 -22.47 1.61
N PHE A 252 -7.78 -21.82 2.62
CA PHE A 252 -8.69 -20.69 2.43
C PHE A 252 -8.04 -19.57 1.59
N GLU A 253 -6.79 -19.19 1.90
CA GLU A 253 -6.06 -18.16 1.16
C GLU A 253 -5.84 -18.56 -0.31
N GLN A 254 -5.51 -19.82 -0.59
CA GLN A 254 -5.38 -20.34 -1.95
C GLN A 254 -6.69 -20.29 -2.72
N ASP A 255 -7.83 -20.57 -2.07
CA ASP A 255 -9.14 -20.46 -2.69
C ASP A 255 -9.53 -19.00 -2.94
N PHE A 256 -9.26 -18.11 -1.99
CA PHE A 256 -9.43 -16.67 -2.17
C PHE A 256 -8.64 -16.14 -3.37
N ARG A 257 -7.39 -16.59 -3.56
CA ARG A 257 -6.54 -16.19 -4.71
C ARG A 257 -7.15 -16.54 -6.08
N LYS A 258 -8.06 -17.52 -6.16
CA LYS A 258 -8.73 -17.89 -7.42
C LYS A 258 -9.82 -16.90 -7.81
N ALA A 259 -10.47 -16.28 -6.82
CA ALA A 259 -11.54 -15.31 -7.01
C ALA A 259 -11.43 -14.20 -5.95
N PRO A 260 -10.44 -13.29 -6.08
CA PRO A 260 -10.17 -12.29 -5.05
C PRO A 260 -11.30 -11.26 -4.98
N ILE A 261 -11.72 -10.96 -3.76
CA ILE A 261 -12.77 -9.96 -3.47
C ILE A 261 -12.13 -8.68 -2.94
N ALA A 262 -12.57 -7.54 -3.44
CA ALA A 262 -12.03 -6.24 -3.05
C ALA A 262 -12.48 -5.84 -1.63
N PRO A 263 -11.64 -5.16 -0.84
CA PRO A 263 -11.98 -4.78 0.54
C PRO A 263 -13.09 -3.73 0.64
N TRP A 264 -13.36 -2.98 -0.43
CA TRP A 264 -14.47 -2.02 -0.49
C TRP A 264 -15.79 -2.64 -0.96
N ASP A 265 -15.78 -3.87 -1.47
CA ASP A 265 -17.01 -4.64 -1.73
C ASP A 265 -17.45 -5.32 -0.43
N VAL A 266 -18.04 -4.52 0.46
CA VAL A 266 -18.39 -4.92 1.82
C VAL A 266 -19.35 -6.12 1.84
N ALA A 267 -20.25 -6.20 0.85
CA ALA A 267 -21.26 -7.25 0.76
C ALA A 267 -20.62 -8.64 0.55
N HIS A 268 -19.66 -8.74 -0.37
CA HIS A 268 -18.95 -10.00 -0.62
C HIS A 268 -17.76 -10.21 0.32
N ALA A 269 -17.13 -9.15 0.82
CA ALA A 269 -15.99 -9.24 1.71
C ALA A 269 -16.35 -9.79 3.10
N LYS A 270 -17.55 -9.49 3.61
CA LYS A 270 -17.97 -9.95 4.94
C LYS A 270 -18.07 -11.50 5.04
N PRO A 271 -18.72 -12.22 4.10
CA PRO A 271 -18.66 -13.68 4.04
C PRO A 271 -17.23 -14.25 3.97
N VAL A 272 -16.34 -13.61 3.21
CA VAL A 272 -14.92 -14.02 3.11
C VAL A 272 -14.22 -13.89 4.45
N LEU A 273 -14.43 -12.79 5.19
CA LEU A 273 -13.88 -12.63 6.53
C LEU A 273 -14.40 -13.69 7.50
N GLN A 274 -15.68 -14.08 7.37
CA GLN A 274 -16.24 -15.15 8.19
C GLN A 274 -15.58 -16.51 7.90
N GLN A 275 -15.37 -16.84 6.63
CA GLN A 275 -14.65 -18.05 6.22
C GLN A 275 -13.21 -18.04 6.73
N ALA A 276 -12.51 -16.92 6.59
CA ALA A 276 -11.16 -16.74 7.11
C ALA A 276 -11.13 -16.97 8.63
N LEU A 277 -12.09 -16.42 9.36
CA LEU A 277 -12.18 -16.55 10.81
C LEU A 277 -12.40 -18.01 11.26
N HIS A 278 -13.29 -18.74 10.60
CA HIS A 278 -13.54 -20.15 10.91
C HIS A 278 -12.32 -21.04 10.64
N SER A 279 -11.42 -20.63 9.74
CA SER A 279 -10.14 -21.33 9.51
C SER A 279 -9.08 -21.00 10.58
N LEU A 280 -9.20 -19.88 11.29
CA LEU A 280 -8.27 -19.46 12.36
C LEU A 280 -8.68 -19.98 13.74
N ASP A 281 -9.97 -19.85 14.10
CA ASP A 281 -10.47 -20.18 15.42
C ASP A 281 -11.92 -20.67 15.34
N VAL A 282 -12.17 -21.86 15.89
CA VAL A 282 -13.51 -22.48 15.95
C VAL A 282 -14.51 -21.61 16.74
N ASN A 283 -14.03 -20.84 17.71
CA ASN A 283 -14.85 -19.94 18.52
C ASN A 283 -14.83 -18.49 18.00
N GLY A 284 -14.15 -18.25 16.90
CA GLY A 284 -14.03 -16.92 16.33
C GLY A 284 -15.38 -16.41 15.83
N HIS A 285 -15.66 -15.13 16.09
CA HIS A 285 -16.88 -14.49 15.58
C HIS A 285 -16.65 -13.07 15.07
N LEU A 286 -17.48 -12.68 14.11
CA LEU A 286 -17.60 -11.31 13.66
C LEU A 286 -18.27 -10.48 14.75
N VAL A 287 -17.68 -9.32 15.07
CA VAL A 287 -18.21 -8.40 16.09
C VAL A 287 -18.77 -7.18 15.39
N GLU A 288 -20.08 -7.02 15.45
CA GLU A 288 -20.78 -5.82 15.01
C GLU A 288 -20.80 -4.79 16.16
N GLY A 289 -20.52 -3.52 15.86
CA GLY A 289 -20.69 -2.42 16.83
C GLY A 289 -19.57 -1.38 16.85
N GLU A 290 -19.75 -0.37 17.71
CA GLU A 290 -18.93 0.85 17.76
C GLU A 290 -17.57 0.69 18.44
N ALA A 291 -17.30 -0.42 19.13
CA ALA A 291 -16.06 -0.64 19.86
C ALA A 291 -15.30 -1.82 19.27
N THR A 292 -14.04 -1.59 18.87
CA THR A 292 -13.16 -2.71 18.53
C THR A 292 -12.74 -3.40 19.83
N PRO A 293 -13.04 -4.70 20.01
CA PRO A 293 -12.64 -5.39 21.22
C PRO A 293 -11.11 -5.46 21.29
N PRO A 294 -10.51 -5.38 22.50
CA PRO A 294 -9.08 -5.57 22.65
C PRO A 294 -8.68 -6.99 22.21
N PRO A 295 -7.42 -7.18 21.78
CA PRO A 295 -6.88 -8.49 21.45
C PRO A 295 -7.11 -9.49 22.59
N SER A 296 -7.51 -10.70 22.23
CA SER A 296 -7.75 -11.79 23.19
C SER A 296 -7.44 -13.13 22.56
N ALA A 297 -7.36 -14.19 23.38
CA ALA A 297 -7.11 -15.55 22.89
C ALA A 297 -8.11 -16.02 21.82
N MET A 298 -9.36 -15.54 21.88
CA MET A 298 -10.38 -15.81 20.87
C MET A 298 -10.27 -14.79 19.73
N ALA A 299 -10.23 -15.27 18.49
CA ALA A 299 -10.13 -14.43 17.32
C ALA A 299 -11.45 -13.68 17.07
N ARG A 300 -11.37 -12.36 16.86
CA ARG A 300 -12.54 -11.54 16.52
C ARG A 300 -12.23 -10.68 15.32
N ILE A 301 -13.17 -10.55 14.40
CA ILE A 301 -13.04 -9.61 13.27
C ILE A 301 -14.12 -8.55 13.38
N VAL A 302 -13.72 -7.27 13.33
CA VAL A 302 -14.65 -6.15 13.21
C VAL A 302 -14.75 -5.75 11.74
N PRO A 303 -15.94 -5.80 11.11
CA PRO A 303 -16.17 -5.50 9.69
C PRO A 303 -16.08 -3.99 9.40
N GLU A 304 -14.89 -3.41 9.56
CA GLU A 304 -14.61 -2.00 9.39
C GLU A 304 -13.51 -1.76 8.34
N SER A 305 -13.65 -0.67 7.57
CA SER A 305 -12.60 -0.20 6.66
C SER A 305 -11.54 0.67 7.36
N VAL A 306 -10.29 0.52 6.95
CA VAL A 306 -9.17 1.34 7.43
C VAL A 306 -8.23 1.69 6.27
N LEU A 307 -7.83 2.95 6.20
CA LEU A 307 -6.80 3.42 5.28
C LEU A 307 -5.45 3.45 6.00
N LEU A 308 -4.43 2.83 5.42
CA LEU A 308 -3.11 2.64 6.02
C LEU A 308 -2.00 3.08 5.08
N LEU A 309 -0.99 3.77 5.60
CA LEU A 309 0.27 3.96 4.90
C LEU A 309 1.26 2.89 5.35
N ARG A 310 1.72 2.04 4.43
CA ARG A 310 2.73 1.02 4.72
C ARG A 310 3.95 1.18 3.82
N ARG A 311 5.08 0.63 4.26
CA ARG A 311 6.26 0.48 3.40
C ARG A 311 5.96 -0.57 2.33
N ARG A 312 6.37 -0.28 1.09
CA ARG A 312 6.31 -1.25 0.00
C ARG A 312 7.20 -2.43 0.37
N ARG A 313 6.63 -3.62 0.35
CA ARG A 313 7.41 -4.86 0.49
C ARG A 313 8.01 -5.20 -0.86
N SER A 314 9.22 -5.73 -0.84
CA SER A 314 9.80 -6.38 -2.01
C SER A 314 8.91 -7.56 -2.40
N GLY A 315 8.34 -7.54 -3.60
CA GLY A 315 7.38 -8.55 -4.08
C GLY A 315 7.92 -9.98 -4.16
N TYR A 316 9.21 -10.19 -3.90
CA TYR A 316 9.87 -11.49 -4.00
C TYR A 316 9.23 -12.56 -3.13
N HIS A 317 8.55 -12.23 -2.02
CA HIS A 317 7.87 -13.24 -1.21
C HIS A 317 6.81 -14.01 -2.00
N ARG A 318 5.97 -13.30 -2.76
CA ARG A 318 4.94 -13.91 -3.60
C ARG A 318 5.55 -14.67 -4.77
N ASP A 319 6.60 -14.12 -5.36
CA ASP A 319 7.34 -14.83 -6.40
C ASP A 319 7.86 -16.15 -5.83
N ILE A 320 8.54 -16.14 -4.68
CA ILE A 320 9.08 -17.32 -4.01
C ILE A 320 7.99 -18.37 -3.75
N GLU A 321 6.82 -17.99 -3.24
CA GLU A 321 5.71 -18.94 -3.05
C GLU A 321 5.24 -19.56 -4.38
N GLN A 322 5.13 -18.75 -5.43
CA GLN A 322 4.77 -19.24 -6.76
C GLN A 322 5.81 -20.22 -7.30
N TRP A 323 7.10 -19.91 -7.14
CA TRP A 323 8.19 -20.81 -7.51
C TRP A 323 8.16 -22.10 -6.68
N GLU A 324 7.90 -22.04 -5.37
CA GLU A 324 7.73 -23.22 -4.53
C GLU A 324 6.58 -24.10 -5.04
N GLU A 325 5.45 -23.51 -5.44
CA GLU A 325 4.28 -24.25 -5.91
C GLU A 325 4.53 -24.93 -7.26
N ILE A 326 5.12 -24.21 -8.22
CA ILE A 326 5.57 -24.76 -9.52
C ILE A 326 6.47 -25.97 -9.26
N LEU A 327 7.45 -25.80 -8.37
CA LEU A 327 8.36 -26.87 -8.00
C LEU A 327 7.67 -27.99 -7.24
N ARG A 328 6.66 -27.77 -6.39
CA ARG A 328 5.93 -28.84 -5.70
C ARG A 328 5.08 -29.67 -6.67
N LYS A 329 4.51 -29.06 -7.71
CA LYS A 329 3.73 -29.73 -8.76
C LYS A 329 4.54 -30.66 -9.66
N GLY A 330 5.86 -30.63 -9.59
CA GLY A 330 6.72 -31.49 -10.40
C GLY A 330 7.30 -30.83 -11.63
N GLU A 331 7.04 -29.53 -11.82
CA GLU A 331 7.63 -28.77 -12.91
C GLU A 331 9.10 -28.45 -12.61
N ALA A 332 9.93 -28.42 -13.66
CA ALA A 332 11.33 -28.06 -13.53
C ALA A 332 11.47 -26.54 -13.26
N PRO A 333 12.42 -26.10 -12.42
CA PRO A 333 12.71 -24.69 -12.28
C PRO A 333 13.10 -24.09 -13.64
N ALA A 334 12.78 -22.81 -13.85
CA ALA A 334 13.29 -22.10 -15.01
C ALA A 334 14.83 -22.26 -15.08
N ALA A 335 15.36 -22.44 -16.28
CA ALA A 335 16.79 -22.75 -16.48
C ALA A 335 17.76 -21.80 -15.73
N PRO A 336 17.50 -20.48 -15.61
CA PRO A 336 18.35 -19.61 -14.78
C PRO A 336 18.35 -19.97 -13.29
N VAL A 337 17.20 -20.36 -12.74
CA VAL A 337 17.06 -20.78 -11.34
C VAL A 337 17.75 -22.12 -11.13
N ALA A 338 17.55 -23.06 -12.06
CA ALA A 338 18.24 -24.35 -12.02
C ALA A 338 19.77 -24.16 -12.01
N ALA A 339 20.29 -23.23 -12.82
CA ALA A 339 21.73 -22.94 -12.90
C ALA A 339 22.31 -22.31 -11.63
N ILE A 340 21.51 -21.59 -10.83
CA ILE A 340 21.94 -21.01 -9.55
C ILE A 340 22.06 -22.09 -8.47
N VAL A 341 21.16 -23.07 -8.49
CA VAL A 341 21.02 -24.07 -7.42
C VAL A 341 21.78 -25.36 -7.71
N SER A 342 22.08 -25.62 -8.99
CA SER A 342 23.01 -26.67 -9.42
C SER A 342 24.46 -26.28 -9.08
N ILE A 343 24.77 -26.14 -7.79
CA ILE A 343 26.14 -26.25 -7.33
C ILE A 343 26.50 -27.72 -7.52
N PRO A 344 27.50 -28.07 -8.34
CA PRO A 344 27.81 -29.48 -8.58
C PRO A 344 28.17 -30.12 -7.25
N SER A 345 27.37 -31.10 -6.84
CA SER A 345 27.67 -31.99 -5.72
C SER A 345 29.03 -32.65 -5.96
N ASP A 346 29.89 -32.55 -4.94
CA ASP A 346 31.22 -33.13 -4.80
C ASP A 346 31.63 -34.20 -5.83
N GLY A 347 32.67 -33.86 -6.60
CA GLY A 347 33.33 -34.79 -7.53
C GLY A 347 34.26 -34.16 -8.56
N ALA A 348 34.25 -32.83 -8.72
CA ALA A 348 35.22 -32.14 -9.58
C ALA A 348 36.34 -31.58 -8.69
N GLU A 349 37.52 -32.21 -8.79
CA GLU A 349 38.75 -31.83 -8.12
C GLU A 349 39.01 -30.32 -8.19
N GLU A 350 39.38 -29.74 -7.04
CA GLU A 350 39.97 -28.42 -6.92
C GLU A 350 41.25 -28.34 -7.76
N SER A 351 41.11 -27.95 -9.02
CA SER A 351 42.22 -27.50 -9.84
C SER A 351 42.25 -25.98 -9.81
N SER A 352 43.20 -25.45 -9.03
CA SER A 352 43.59 -24.05 -9.01
C SER A 352 43.80 -23.48 -10.42
N VAL A 353 42.92 -22.61 -10.90
CA VAL A 353 43.18 -21.80 -12.10
C VAL A 353 42.65 -20.37 -11.90
N SER A 354 43.54 -19.42 -12.18
CA SER A 354 43.31 -17.97 -12.27
C SER A 354 42.04 -17.58 -13.06
N PRO A 355 41.49 -16.37 -12.83
CA PRO A 355 40.20 -15.94 -13.39
C PRO A 355 40.32 -15.58 -14.88
N MET A 356 40.46 -16.58 -15.74
CA MET A 356 40.27 -16.46 -17.18
C MET A 356 39.99 -17.87 -17.71
N GLU A 357 38.85 -18.05 -18.37
CA GLU A 357 38.45 -19.29 -19.05
C GLU A 357 37.96 -20.46 -18.18
N SER A 358 36.88 -20.24 -17.42
CA SER A 358 36.02 -21.36 -16.98
C SER A 358 35.06 -21.76 -18.10
N GLN A 359 35.50 -22.69 -18.96
CA GLN A 359 34.65 -23.47 -19.85
C GLN A 359 33.93 -24.55 -19.04
N ALA A 360 32.77 -24.24 -18.48
CA ALA A 360 31.79 -25.26 -18.11
C ALA A 360 30.81 -25.44 -19.28
N PRO A 361 30.50 -26.67 -19.71
CA PRO A 361 29.48 -26.88 -20.72
C PRO A 361 28.10 -26.69 -20.06
N ALA A 362 27.56 -25.47 -20.15
CA ALA A 362 26.13 -25.28 -19.98
C ALA A 362 25.41 -25.96 -21.15
N ALA A 363 24.35 -26.72 -20.86
CA ALA A 363 23.53 -27.34 -21.89
C ALA A 363 23.12 -26.28 -22.94
N PRO A 364 23.27 -26.55 -24.25
CA PRO A 364 23.03 -25.56 -25.27
C PRO A 364 21.58 -25.07 -25.21
N VAL A 365 21.41 -23.76 -25.10
CA VAL A 365 20.11 -23.12 -25.27
C VAL A 365 19.61 -23.46 -26.69
N GLU A 366 18.38 -23.97 -26.80
CA GLU A 366 17.79 -24.43 -28.06
C GLU A 366 18.00 -23.44 -29.23
N GLY A 367 18.04 -23.97 -30.47
CA GLY A 367 18.56 -23.34 -31.71
C GLY A 367 18.08 -21.91 -32.06
N SER A 368 17.06 -21.39 -31.38
CA SER A 368 16.63 -19.99 -31.44
C SER A 368 17.64 -18.98 -30.88
N TRP A 369 18.57 -19.39 -30.01
CA TRP A 369 19.55 -18.47 -29.40
C TRP A 369 20.91 -18.48 -30.09
N GLN A 370 21.21 -19.50 -30.92
CA GLN A 370 22.46 -19.59 -31.67
C GLN A 370 22.57 -18.54 -32.79
N SER A 371 21.44 -18.02 -33.29
CA SER A 371 21.42 -16.93 -34.29
C SER A 371 21.94 -15.60 -33.72
N LEU A 372 21.83 -15.40 -32.40
CA LEU A 372 22.30 -14.18 -31.73
C LEU A 372 23.82 -14.03 -31.80
N GLU A 373 24.55 -15.16 -31.85
CA GLU A 373 26.02 -15.12 -31.91
C GLU A 373 26.55 -14.74 -33.30
N LYS A 374 25.82 -15.10 -34.36
CA LYS A 374 26.29 -14.98 -35.75
C LYS A 374 26.21 -13.55 -36.29
N GLU A 375 25.22 -12.77 -35.84
CA GLU A 375 24.99 -11.42 -36.35
C GLU A 375 24.61 -10.43 -35.23
N LEU A 376 25.60 -9.64 -34.81
CA LEU A 376 25.43 -8.61 -33.78
C LEU A 376 24.86 -7.32 -34.37
N LEU A 377 23.57 -7.09 -34.12
CA LEU A 377 22.80 -5.94 -34.60
C LEU A 377 22.77 -4.83 -33.52
N LEU A 378 23.84 -4.03 -33.46
CA LEU A 378 24.05 -3.01 -32.41
C LEU A 378 23.96 -1.59 -33.00
N PRO A 379 22.94 -0.77 -32.63
CA PRO A 379 22.73 0.56 -33.22
C PRO A 379 23.68 1.66 -32.70
N LEU A 380 24.34 1.43 -31.56
CA LEU A 380 25.29 2.37 -30.95
C LEU A 380 26.71 1.79 -31.04
N PRO A 381 27.76 2.64 -31.07
CA PRO A 381 29.14 2.17 -31.03
C PRO A 381 29.38 1.24 -29.84
N SER A 382 30.02 0.09 -30.10
CA SER A 382 30.37 -0.92 -29.09
C SER A 382 31.84 -1.30 -29.20
N ASN A 383 32.47 -1.56 -28.06
CA ASN A 383 33.81 -2.15 -28.00
C ASN A 383 33.72 -3.70 -27.98
N GLU A 384 34.86 -4.38 -28.04
CA GLU A 384 34.88 -5.85 -28.10
C GLU A 384 34.32 -6.49 -26.82
N GLU A 385 34.58 -5.89 -25.66
CA GLU A 385 34.04 -6.35 -24.37
C GLU A 385 32.50 -6.34 -24.35
N GLN A 386 31.87 -5.29 -24.91
CA GLN A 386 30.42 -5.19 -25.03
C GLN A 386 29.83 -6.19 -26.03
N ARG A 387 30.57 -6.51 -27.10
CA ARG A 387 30.16 -7.56 -28.06
C ARG A 387 30.24 -8.94 -27.43
N GLU A 388 31.27 -9.17 -26.63
CA GLU A 388 31.45 -10.43 -25.91
C GLU A 388 30.30 -10.70 -24.92
N ILE A 389 29.72 -9.66 -24.31
CA ILE A 389 28.51 -9.81 -23.49
C ILE A 389 27.34 -10.42 -24.30
N ALA A 390 27.12 -9.95 -25.53
CA ALA A 390 26.06 -10.48 -26.39
C ALA A 390 26.31 -11.95 -26.78
N ARG A 391 27.57 -12.29 -27.12
CA ARG A 391 27.95 -13.68 -27.44
C ARG A 391 27.80 -14.60 -26.23
N ARG A 392 28.20 -14.15 -25.04
CA ARG A 392 28.00 -14.92 -23.80
C ARG A 392 26.53 -15.12 -23.49
N LEU A 393 25.69 -14.12 -23.71
CA LEU A 393 24.25 -14.25 -23.51
C LEU A 393 23.61 -15.29 -24.44
N ALA A 394 24.17 -15.51 -25.64
CA ALA A 394 23.71 -16.56 -26.56
C ALA A 394 24.03 -17.98 -26.05
N ARG A 395 25.06 -18.12 -25.20
CA ARG A 395 25.59 -19.41 -24.72
C ARG A 395 25.22 -19.72 -23.27
N HIS A 396 24.84 -18.72 -22.49
CA HIS A 396 24.59 -18.84 -21.06
C HIS A 396 23.21 -18.30 -20.67
N HIS A 397 22.58 -18.93 -19.67
CA HIS A 397 21.29 -18.49 -19.13
C HIS A 397 21.37 -17.16 -18.35
N GLY A 398 22.57 -16.70 -17.98
CA GLY A 398 22.78 -15.44 -17.29
C GLY A 398 24.22 -14.93 -17.44
N VAL A 399 24.37 -13.61 -17.51
CA VAL A 399 25.66 -12.93 -17.60
C VAL A 399 25.66 -11.75 -16.63
N VAL A 400 26.63 -11.73 -15.71
CA VAL A 400 26.84 -10.59 -14.79
C VAL A 400 27.85 -9.63 -15.41
N VAL A 401 27.46 -8.36 -15.56
CA VAL A 401 28.30 -7.31 -16.13
C VAL A 401 28.63 -6.28 -15.05
N GLN A 402 29.90 -6.16 -14.69
CA GLN A 402 30.39 -5.18 -13.73
C GLN A 402 31.31 -4.16 -14.41
N GLY A 403 31.33 -2.93 -13.90
CA GLY A 403 32.41 -2.00 -14.20
C GLY A 403 32.33 -0.70 -13.38
N PRO A 404 33.30 0.21 -13.52
CA PRO A 404 33.26 1.53 -12.92
C PRO A 404 32.06 2.40 -13.39
N PRO A 405 31.67 3.45 -12.64
CA PRO A 405 30.69 4.43 -13.12
C PRO A 405 31.21 5.13 -14.40
N GLY A 406 30.32 5.38 -15.36
CA GLY A 406 30.67 6.05 -16.62
C GLY A 406 31.16 5.14 -17.76
N THR A 407 31.38 3.84 -17.54
CA THR A 407 31.89 2.91 -18.58
C THR A 407 30.87 2.43 -19.61
N GLY A 408 29.83 3.23 -19.87
CA GLY A 408 28.87 2.94 -20.95
C GLY A 408 27.93 1.76 -20.71
N LYS A 409 27.72 1.28 -19.46
CA LYS A 409 26.79 0.16 -19.18
C LYS A 409 25.40 0.37 -19.79
N THR A 410 24.82 1.57 -19.62
CA THR A 410 23.52 1.89 -20.20
C THR A 410 23.54 1.87 -21.73
N HIS A 411 24.68 2.18 -22.37
CA HIS A 411 24.84 2.03 -23.82
C HIS A 411 24.89 0.54 -24.20
N ALA A 412 25.62 -0.28 -23.45
CA ALA A 412 25.67 -1.72 -23.66
C ALA A 412 24.28 -2.36 -23.53
N VAL A 413 23.50 -1.98 -22.50
CA VAL A 413 22.11 -2.46 -22.34
C VAL A 413 21.22 -2.03 -23.51
N ALA A 414 21.34 -0.79 -24.00
CA ALA A 414 20.56 -0.34 -25.16
C ALA A 414 20.90 -1.14 -26.43
N ASN A 415 22.19 -1.43 -26.63
CA ASN A 415 22.66 -2.26 -27.73
C ASN A 415 22.14 -3.70 -27.64
N LEU A 416 22.20 -4.31 -26.46
CA LEU A 416 21.67 -5.66 -26.20
C LEU A 416 20.15 -5.71 -26.42
N LEU A 417 19.41 -4.71 -25.93
CA LEU A 417 17.97 -4.61 -26.14
C LEU A 417 17.64 -4.63 -27.65
N CYS A 418 18.29 -3.77 -28.43
CA CYS A 418 18.03 -3.70 -29.87
C CYS A 418 18.44 -4.99 -30.59
N HIS A 419 19.55 -5.59 -30.20
CA HIS A 419 20.00 -6.87 -30.75
C HIS A 419 18.98 -7.99 -30.47
N LEU A 420 18.52 -8.13 -29.23
CA LEU A 420 17.53 -9.16 -28.85
C LEU A 420 16.20 -8.94 -29.59
N LEU A 421 15.72 -7.70 -29.67
CA LEU A 421 14.50 -7.35 -30.40
C LEU A 421 14.61 -7.66 -31.90
N ALA A 422 15.77 -7.37 -32.51
CA ALA A 422 16.02 -7.65 -33.92
C ALA A 422 15.99 -9.16 -34.25
N HIS A 423 16.33 -9.99 -33.27
CA HIS A 423 16.21 -11.46 -33.33
C HIS A 423 14.85 -11.99 -32.85
N GLY A 424 13.84 -11.12 -32.76
CA GLY A 424 12.45 -11.48 -32.44
C GLY A 424 12.21 -11.88 -30.97
N LYS A 425 13.15 -11.57 -30.07
CA LYS A 425 13.00 -11.87 -28.64
C LYS A 425 12.12 -10.82 -27.96
N THR A 426 11.29 -11.25 -27.01
CA THR A 426 10.62 -10.37 -26.06
C THR A 426 11.55 -10.07 -24.89
N VAL A 427 11.67 -8.79 -24.52
CA VAL A 427 12.64 -8.36 -23.50
C VAL A 427 11.92 -7.53 -22.44
N LEU A 428 12.04 -7.95 -21.19
CA LEU A 428 11.69 -7.15 -20.01
C LEU A 428 12.95 -6.47 -19.48
N VAL A 429 12.89 -5.15 -19.26
CA VAL A 429 13.97 -4.41 -18.61
C VAL A 429 13.48 -3.87 -17.28
N THR A 430 14.23 -4.16 -16.23
CA THR A 430 13.98 -3.66 -14.88
C THR A 430 15.18 -2.85 -14.38
N ALA A 431 14.94 -1.89 -13.49
CA ALA A 431 15.99 -1.14 -12.82
C ALA A 431 15.51 -0.72 -11.43
N GLN A 432 16.44 -0.39 -10.54
CA GLN A 432 16.11 0.03 -9.17
C GLN A 432 15.38 1.39 -9.12
N THR A 433 15.55 2.26 -10.12
CA THR A 433 14.94 3.60 -10.15
C THR A 433 14.33 3.93 -11.50
N ASP A 434 13.22 4.66 -11.49
CA ASP A 434 12.55 5.16 -12.71
C ASP A 434 13.46 6.05 -13.57
N ARG A 435 14.42 6.73 -12.93
CA ARG A 435 15.41 7.56 -13.62
C ARG A 435 16.29 6.72 -14.55
N ALA A 436 16.73 5.54 -14.10
CA ALA A 436 17.59 4.66 -14.89
C ALA A 436 16.86 4.17 -16.16
N LEU A 437 15.58 3.79 -16.03
CA LEU A 437 14.74 3.39 -17.16
C LEU A 437 14.53 4.53 -18.16
N ARG A 438 14.29 5.76 -17.68
CA ARG A 438 14.19 6.95 -18.54
C ARG A 438 15.47 7.22 -19.33
N VAL A 439 16.63 7.11 -18.68
CA VAL A 439 17.93 7.28 -19.35
C VAL A 439 18.15 6.20 -20.41
N LEU A 440 17.80 4.94 -20.11
CA LEU A 440 17.89 3.86 -21.07
C LEU A 440 16.97 4.09 -22.28
N ARG A 441 15.69 4.43 -22.05
CA ARG A 441 14.72 4.74 -23.12
C ARG A 441 15.22 5.88 -24.03
N ALA A 442 15.91 6.87 -23.46
CA ALA A 442 16.51 7.96 -24.22
C ALA A 442 17.70 7.52 -25.11
N LYS A 443 18.36 6.39 -24.80
CA LYS A 443 19.46 5.82 -25.61
C LYS A 443 18.97 4.90 -26.72
N VAL A 444 17.78 4.31 -26.59
CA VAL A 444 17.16 3.50 -27.66
C VAL A 444 16.83 4.39 -28.87
N PRO A 445 17.14 3.98 -30.11
CA PRO A 445 16.79 4.72 -31.33
C PRO A 445 15.28 5.00 -31.43
N LYS A 446 14.90 6.19 -31.94
CA LYS A 446 13.49 6.61 -32.03
C LYS A 446 12.59 5.58 -32.74
N ALA A 447 13.09 4.95 -33.80
CA ALA A 447 12.37 3.95 -34.59
C ALA A 447 11.99 2.69 -33.79
N ILE A 448 12.74 2.34 -32.74
CA ILE A 448 12.50 1.16 -31.91
C ILE A 448 11.66 1.50 -30.67
N ARG A 449 11.65 2.78 -30.24
CA ARG A 449 10.92 3.20 -29.02
C ARG A 449 9.42 2.92 -29.06
N SER A 450 8.81 2.91 -30.25
CA SER A 450 7.39 2.57 -30.42
C SER A 450 7.08 1.11 -30.07
N LEU A 451 8.09 0.23 -30.11
CA LEU A 451 7.99 -1.18 -29.71
C LEU A 451 8.17 -1.38 -28.20
N CYS A 452 8.58 -0.33 -27.46
CA CYS A 452 8.85 -0.40 -26.03
C CYS A 452 7.65 0.11 -25.22
N VAL A 453 6.87 -0.80 -24.66
CA VAL A 453 5.90 -0.48 -23.61
C VAL A 453 6.68 -0.21 -22.33
N SER A 454 6.48 0.96 -21.74
CA SER A 454 7.16 1.38 -20.52
C SER A 454 6.12 1.56 -19.43
N VAL A 455 5.99 0.57 -18.56
CA VAL A 455 5.18 0.69 -17.34
C VAL A 455 6.03 1.43 -16.30
N LEU A 456 6.08 2.76 -16.42
CA LEU A 456 6.56 3.60 -15.32
C LEU A 456 5.40 3.73 -14.33
N ALA A 457 5.70 3.82 -13.04
CA ALA A 457 4.71 3.82 -11.95
C ALA A 457 3.68 4.97 -11.98
N ARG A 458 3.58 5.74 -13.07
CA ARG A 458 2.69 6.91 -13.25
C ARG A 458 2.00 7.01 -14.61
N ASP A 459 2.08 5.99 -15.48
CA ASP A 459 1.38 5.99 -16.77
C ASP A 459 0.35 4.84 -16.83
N VAL A 460 -0.69 4.91 -15.99
CA VAL A 460 -2.05 4.39 -16.24
C VAL A 460 -3.03 5.37 -15.65
#